data_AF-A0A2D5WJF6-F1
#
_entry.id   AF-A0A2D5WJF6-F1
#
_cell.length_a   1.000
_cell.length_b   1.000
_cell.length_c   1.000
_cell.angle_alpha   90.00
_cell.angle_beta   90.00
_cell.angle_gamma   90.00
#
_symmetry.space_group_name_H-M   'P 1'
#
loop_
_entity.id
_entity.type
_entity.pdbx_description
1 polymer ?
#
loop_
_entity_poly.entity_id
_entity_poly.type
_entity_poly.pdbx_seq_one_letter_code
_entity_poly.pdbx_strand_id
1 'polypeptide(L)'
;MNRLIVPRCLAAAMMLATALVAPSRTLAQPESPKKPGSPWPEWKLTDFQPKSPRFNETYGLEHFRGRVTFVALLATWCGFCKTQIEKMEEMRKEFAANRIKVNFVVVNVASGESEQNEFTSRCSFPLFQDTELVDAFGLHQGGKDDYYIYNERGELTDFFPFRGTRASDLASPEGYANLKQAILDAPFQSRLSAETVAAVTIDGVAGRTYRIDYSEDLGDNKNWKPLKTVTIDADQFIYIDLEATRLRKQRFYRIEEVP
;
A
#
# COMPACT_ATOMS: atom_id res chain seq x y z
N MET A 1 -63.18 51.65 28.40
CA MET A 1 -61.90 51.13 28.93
C MET A 1 -62.03 49.62 29.05
N ASN A 2 -61.40 48.85 28.17
CA ASN A 2 -61.14 47.42 28.41
C ASN A 2 -59.93 47.02 27.57
N ARG A 3 -58.77 46.89 28.22
CA ARG A 3 -57.52 46.43 27.63
C ARG A 3 -57.50 44.90 27.69
N LEU A 4 -57.57 44.24 26.53
CA LEU A 4 -57.30 42.82 26.39
C LEU A 4 -55.78 42.61 26.28
N ILE A 5 -55.25 41.85 27.23
CA ILE A 5 -53.84 41.44 27.34
C ILE A 5 -53.63 40.27 26.37
N VAL A 6 -52.71 40.42 25.42
CA VAL A 6 -52.27 39.33 24.53
C VAL A 6 -51.07 38.63 25.18
N PRO A 7 -51.08 37.30 25.38
CA PRO A 7 -49.92 36.59 25.87
C PRO A 7 -48.92 36.34 24.72
N ARG A 8 -47.65 36.72 24.95
CA ARG A 8 -46.52 36.41 24.08
C ARG A 8 -46.17 34.93 24.21
N CYS A 9 -46.47 34.12 23.20
CA CYS A 9 -45.88 32.79 23.04
C CYS A 9 -44.43 32.94 22.54
N LEU A 10 -43.46 32.60 23.39
CA LEU A 10 -42.07 32.37 22.99
C LEU A 10 -41.98 31.00 22.31
N ALA A 11 -41.88 30.99 20.98
CA ALA A 11 -41.55 29.79 20.22
C ALA A 11 -40.03 29.57 20.28
N ALA A 12 -39.59 28.53 20.99
CA ALA A 12 -38.20 28.10 20.98
C ALA A 12 -37.91 27.36 19.67
N ALA A 13 -37.08 27.95 18.80
CA ALA A 13 -36.60 27.31 17.59
C ALA A 13 -35.50 26.30 17.95
N MET A 14 -35.84 25.02 17.91
CA MET A 14 -34.90 23.91 18.11
C MET A 14 -34.17 23.67 16.79
N MET A 15 -32.93 24.17 16.66
CA MET A 15 -32.08 23.86 15.51
C MET A 15 -31.58 22.41 15.62
N LEU A 16 -32.09 21.53 14.75
CA LEU A 16 -31.55 20.19 14.56
C LEU A 16 -30.25 20.30 13.73
N ALA A 17 -29.10 20.14 14.39
CA ALA A 17 -27.83 19.96 13.71
C ALA A 17 -27.78 18.53 13.13
N THR A 18 -28.03 18.39 11.83
CA THR A 18 -27.82 17.13 11.10
C THR A 18 -26.31 16.90 10.94
N ALA A 19 -25.75 16.03 11.77
CA ALA A 19 -24.40 15.53 11.57
C ALA A 19 -24.36 14.68 10.29
N LEU A 20 -23.59 15.14 9.29
CA LEU A 20 -23.20 14.35 8.12
C LEU A 20 -22.26 13.24 8.61
N VAL A 21 -22.82 12.07 8.92
CA VAL A 21 -22.05 10.86 9.13
C VAL A 21 -21.62 10.38 7.75
N ALA A 22 -20.35 10.62 7.41
CA ALA A 22 -19.76 10.01 6.22
C ALA A 22 -19.83 8.48 6.39
N PRO A 23 -20.31 7.71 5.39
CA PRO A 23 -20.34 6.27 5.50
C PRO A 23 -18.89 5.77 5.60
N SER A 24 -18.54 5.21 6.75
CA SER A 24 -17.38 4.35 6.87
C SER A 24 -17.51 3.28 5.80
N ARG A 25 -16.63 3.31 4.80
CA ARG A 25 -16.46 2.18 3.89
C ARG A 25 -15.95 1.03 4.75
N THR A 26 -16.86 0.21 5.26
CA THR A 26 -16.52 -1.14 5.70
C THR A 26 -16.02 -1.85 4.45
N LEU A 27 -14.71 -1.86 4.23
CA LEU A 27 -14.12 -2.81 3.32
C LEU A 27 -14.57 -4.18 3.84
N ALA A 28 -15.39 -4.88 3.06
CA ALA A 28 -15.73 -6.26 3.34
C ALA A 28 -14.41 -6.99 3.56
N GLN A 29 -14.21 -7.52 4.76
CA GLN A 29 -13.01 -8.33 5.01
C GLN A 29 -13.05 -9.51 4.04
N PRO A 30 -11.90 -9.87 3.44
CA PRO A 30 -11.85 -11.01 2.54
C PRO A 30 -12.40 -12.26 3.24
N GLU A 31 -13.11 -13.11 2.48
CA GLU A 31 -13.68 -14.36 3.00
C GLU A 31 -12.64 -15.29 3.65
N SER A 32 -11.36 -15.16 3.28
CA SER A 32 -10.24 -15.86 3.94
C SER A 32 -8.92 -15.11 3.76
N PRO A 33 -8.07 -15.00 4.79
CA PRO A 33 -6.71 -14.45 4.70
C PRO A 33 -5.77 -15.29 3.83
N LYS A 34 -6.16 -16.50 3.41
CA LYS A 34 -5.37 -17.42 2.55
C LYS A 34 -5.70 -17.33 1.06
N LYS A 35 -6.63 -16.47 0.66
CA LYS A 35 -7.03 -16.30 -0.74
C LYS A 35 -6.16 -15.23 -1.42
N PRO A 36 -5.63 -15.46 -2.63
CA PRO A 36 -4.92 -14.42 -3.36
C PRO A 36 -5.77 -13.14 -3.51
N GLY A 37 -5.15 -11.98 -3.30
CA GLY A 37 -5.78 -10.66 -3.23
C GLY A 37 -6.28 -10.26 -1.84
N SER A 38 -6.34 -11.18 -0.86
CA SER A 38 -6.73 -10.84 0.50
C SER A 38 -5.67 -9.97 1.19
N PRO A 39 -6.03 -8.89 1.92
CA PRO A 39 -5.09 -8.23 2.81
C PRO A 39 -4.52 -9.19 3.85
N TRP A 40 -3.30 -8.94 4.30
CA TRP A 40 -2.77 -9.58 5.52
C TRP A 40 -3.72 -9.35 6.71
N PRO A 41 -3.77 -10.27 7.68
CA PRO A 41 -4.52 -10.03 8.91
C PRO A 41 -3.87 -8.91 9.74
N GLU A 42 -4.71 -8.20 10.50
CA GLU A 42 -4.30 -7.13 11.39
C GLU A 42 -3.98 -7.69 12.77
N TRP A 43 -2.73 -7.53 13.21
CA TRP A 43 -2.27 -7.83 14.57
C TRP A 43 -1.09 -6.93 14.92
N LYS A 44 -0.80 -6.78 16.22
CA LYS A 44 0.41 -6.12 16.71
C LYS A 44 1.10 -7.01 17.72
N LEU A 45 2.34 -7.35 17.45
CA LEU A 45 3.16 -8.22 18.28
C LEU A 45 4.51 -7.55 18.55
N THR A 46 5.18 -7.99 19.61
CA THR A 46 6.51 -7.49 19.97
C THR A 46 7.55 -8.15 19.08
N ASP A 47 8.41 -7.33 18.46
CA ASP A 47 9.58 -7.80 17.74
C ASP A 47 10.71 -8.12 18.73
N PHE A 48 11.05 -9.40 18.87
CA PHE A 48 12.06 -9.88 19.80
C PHE A 48 13.45 -10.04 19.18
N GLN A 49 13.67 -9.65 17.91
CA GLN A 49 14.95 -9.78 17.23
C GLN A 49 15.92 -8.62 17.57
N PRO A 50 17.03 -8.84 18.29
CA PRO A 50 17.96 -7.76 18.65
C PRO A 50 18.67 -7.09 17.47
N LYS A 51 18.75 -7.77 16.31
CA LYS A 51 19.34 -7.24 15.09
C LYS A 51 18.33 -6.50 14.20
N SER A 52 17.05 -6.47 14.57
CA SER A 52 16.03 -5.79 13.78
C SER A 52 16.07 -4.28 14.04
N PRO A 53 15.61 -3.44 13.09
CA PRO A 53 15.58 -1.99 13.28
C PRO A 53 14.64 -1.51 14.39
N ARG A 54 13.70 -2.36 14.84
CA ARG A 54 12.61 -2.02 15.78
C ARG A 54 12.54 -3.01 16.93
N PHE A 55 13.70 -3.51 17.36
CA PHE A 55 13.81 -4.43 18.46
C PHE A 55 13.05 -3.91 19.69
N ASN A 56 12.21 -4.76 20.28
CA ASN A 56 11.37 -4.50 21.44
C ASN A 56 10.23 -3.48 21.20
N GLU A 57 9.94 -3.11 19.95
CA GLU A 57 8.73 -2.38 19.59
C GLU A 57 7.58 -3.34 19.27
N THR A 58 6.34 -2.89 19.53
CA THR A 58 5.10 -3.60 19.16
C THR A 58 4.48 -2.99 17.91
N TYR A 59 4.41 -3.76 16.84
CA TYR A 59 3.87 -3.32 15.54
C TYR A 59 3.37 -4.50 14.70
N GLY A 60 2.69 -4.22 13.59
CA GLY A 60 2.12 -5.24 12.71
C GLY A 60 2.68 -5.22 11.30
N LEU A 61 2.03 -6.00 10.43
CA LEU A 61 2.44 -6.16 9.03
C LEU A 61 2.33 -4.87 8.21
N GLU A 62 1.51 -3.91 8.64
CA GLU A 62 1.35 -2.60 8.01
C GLU A 62 2.67 -1.85 7.84
N HIS A 63 3.63 -2.10 8.73
CA HIS A 63 4.95 -1.49 8.66
C HIS A 63 5.75 -1.90 7.42
N PHE A 64 5.48 -3.08 6.86
CA PHE A 64 6.23 -3.67 5.74
C PHE A 64 5.69 -3.27 4.36
N ARG A 65 4.67 -2.41 4.31
CA ARG A 65 4.08 -1.91 3.06
C ARG A 65 5.13 -1.25 2.15
N GLY A 66 4.95 -1.39 0.85
CA GLY A 66 5.85 -0.85 -0.19
C GLY A 66 6.93 -1.83 -0.64
N ARG A 67 6.95 -3.07 -0.13
CA ARG A 67 7.81 -4.16 -0.62
C ARG A 67 7.10 -5.51 -0.49
N VAL A 68 7.52 -6.48 -1.29
CA VAL A 68 7.13 -7.87 -1.09
C VAL A 68 7.53 -8.32 0.31
N THR A 69 6.61 -8.99 0.99
CA THR A 69 6.79 -9.44 2.38
C THR A 69 6.55 -10.94 2.46
N PHE A 70 7.60 -11.68 2.82
CA PHE A 70 7.56 -13.12 3.07
C PHE A 70 7.39 -13.35 4.57
N VAL A 71 6.23 -13.89 4.95
CA VAL A 71 5.85 -14.20 6.34
C VAL A 71 5.87 -15.72 6.54
N ALA A 72 6.45 -16.17 7.65
CA ALA A 72 6.45 -17.56 8.06
C ALA A 72 5.86 -17.73 9.48
N LEU A 73 5.04 -18.75 9.68
CA LEU A 73 4.50 -19.13 10.98
C LEU A 73 5.33 -20.29 11.54
N LEU A 74 6.20 -20.03 12.51
CA LEU A 74 7.19 -20.99 12.98
C LEU A 74 7.17 -21.17 14.51
N ALA A 75 7.88 -22.17 15.01
CA ALA A 75 8.06 -22.39 16.43
C ALA A 75 9.54 -22.56 16.79
N THR A 76 10.02 -21.76 17.75
CA THR A 76 11.41 -21.79 18.24
C THR A 76 11.85 -23.16 18.75
N TRP A 77 10.95 -23.92 19.37
CA TRP A 77 11.23 -25.28 19.87
C TRP A 77 11.31 -26.36 18.78
N CYS A 78 10.94 -26.03 17.54
CA CYS A 78 10.86 -27.01 16.46
C CYS A 78 12.17 -27.07 15.66
N GLY A 79 12.81 -28.24 15.63
CA GLY A 79 14.05 -28.46 14.87
C GLY A 79 13.91 -28.17 13.37
N PHE A 80 12.79 -28.55 12.76
CA PHE A 80 12.51 -28.21 11.36
C PHE A 80 12.45 -26.69 11.16
N CYS A 81 11.75 -25.95 12.03
CA CYS A 81 11.66 -24.49 11.94
C CYS A 81 13.02 -23.80 12.09
N LYS A 82 13.92 -24.33 12.95
CA LYS A 82 15.30 -23.83 13.09
C LYS A 82 16.07 -23.92 11.76
N THR A 83 15.87 -25.00 10.99
CA THR A 83 16.46 -25.10 9.65
C THR A 83 15.77 -24.15 8.66
N GLN A 84 14.44 -24.04 8.70
CA GLN A 84 13.72 -23.14 7.78
C GLN A 84 14.14 -21.68 7.96
N ILE A 85 14.30 -21.20 9.20
CA ILE A 85 14.70 -19.81 9.46
C ILE A 85 16.14 -19.50 9.02
N GLU A 86 17.05 -20.48 9.09
CA GLU A 86 18.40 -20.36 8.52
C GLU A 86 18.34 -20.22 7.00
N LYS A 87 17.50 -21.01 6.33
CA LYS A 87 17.28 -20.92 4.88
C LYS A 87 16.59 -19.63 4.46
N MET A 88 15.69 -19.08 5.28
CA MET A 88 15.14 -17.74 5.06
C MET A 88 16.25 -16.68 5.12
N GLU A 89 17.20 -16.79 6.05
CA GLU A 89 18.34 -15.86 6.14
C GLU A 89 19.30 -15.99 4.95
N GLU A 90 19.56 -17.22 4.47
CA GLU A 90 20.29 -17.47 3.22
C GLU A 90 19.60 -16.77 2.04
N MET A 91 18.29 -16.96 1.88
CA MET A 91 17.50 -16.34 0.81
C MET A 91 17.48 -14.81 0.90
N ARG A 92 17.39 -14.27 2.11
CA ARG A 92 17.48 -12.81 2.33
C ARG A 92 18.83 -12.25 1.87
N LYS A 93 19.93 -12.93 2.20
CA LYS A 93 21.28 -12.55 1.74
C LYS A 93 21.41 -12.66 0.23
N GLU A 94 20.85 -13.70 -0.37
CA GLU A 94 20.83 -13.89 -1.81
C GLU A 94 20.07 -12.75 -2.53
N PHE A 95 18.87 -12.42 -2.07
CA PHE A 95 18.13 -11.27 -2.63
C PHE A 95 18.89 -9.96 -2.45
N ALA A 96 19.49 -9.72 -1.28
CA ALA A 96 20.29 -8.52 -1.03
C ALA A 96 21.50 -8.42 -1.97
N ALA A 97 22.22 -9.52 -2.22
CA ALA A 97 23.33 -9.58 -3.17
C ALA A 97 22.88 -9.25 -4.60
N ASN A 98 21.64 -9.61 -4.96
CA ASN A 98 21.02 -9.30 -6.25
C ASN A 98 20.28 -7.95 -6.26
N ARG A 99 20.41 -7.12 -5.20
CA ARG A 99 19.73 -5.82 -5.03
C ARG A 99 18.19 -5.90 -5.04
N ILE A 100 17.64 -7.08 -4.75
CA ILE A 100 16.20 -7.30 -4.60
C ILE A 100 15.84 -7.07 -3.14
N LYS A 101 14.91 -6.14 -2.88
CA LYS A 101 14.50 -5.78 -1.52
C LYS A 101 13.20 -6.50 -1.15
N VAL A 102 13.31 -7.48 -0.26
CA VAL A 102 12.20 -8.27 0.28
C VAL A 102 12.19 -8.14 1.79
N ASN A 103 11.02 -8.00 2.40
CA ASN A 103 10.86 -8.09 3.84
C ASN A 103 10.70 -9.55 4.24
N PHE A 104 11.46 -10.00 5.24
CA PHE A 104 11.34 -11.32 5.84
C PHE A 104 10.78 -11.14 7.24
N VAL A 105 9.75 -11.91 7.57
CA VAL A 105 9.04 -11.83 8.85
C VAL A 105 8.75 -13.24 9.33
N VAL A 106 9.02 -13.52 10.60
CA VAL A 106 8.57 -14.75 11.26
C VAL A 106 7.67 -14.38 12.42
N VAL A 107 6.54 -15.07 12.54
CA VAL A 107 5.73 -15.09 13.75
C VAL A 107 6.05 -16.39 14.48
N ASN A 108 6.61 -16.27 15.69
CA ASN A 108 6.85 -17.39 16.59
C ASN A 108 5.55 -17.74 17.33
N VAL A 109 5.21 -19.02 17.38
CA VAL A 109 4.05 -19.52 18.13
C VAL A 109 4.11 -19.09 19.60
N ALA A 110 2.95 -18.91 20.24
CA ALA A 110 2.85 -18.49 21.64
C ALA A 110 3.65 -19.38 22.60
N SER A 111 3.60 -20.71 22.40
CA SER A 111 4.34 -21.69 23.20
C SER A 111 5.87 -21.65 23.02
N GLY A 112 6.38 -20.84 22.09
CA GLY A 112 7.81 -20.71 21.77
C GLY A 112 8.55 -19.60 22.52
N GLU A 113 7.87 -18.82 23.37
CA GLU A 113 8.45 -17.62 23.99
C GLU A 113 9.74 -17.90 24.79
N SER A 114 9.80 -18.99 25.54
CA SER A 114 10.97 -19.33 26.36
C SER A 114 12.22 -19.72 25.55
N GLU A 115 12.09 -19.92 24.24
CA GLU A 115 13.17 -20.40 23.35
C GLU A 115 13.49 -19.42 22.21
N GLN A 116 13.15 -18.13 22.36
CA GLN A 116 13.43 -17.09 21.36
C GLN A 116 14.89 -17.03 20.90
N ASN A 117 15.84 -17.40 21.76
CA ASN A 117 17.27 -17.46 21.43
C ASN A 117 17.59 -18.41 20.26
N GLU A 118 16.77 -19.44 20.04
CA GLU A 118 16.94 -20.37 18.92
C GLU A 118 16.72 -19.70 17.57
N PHE A 119 15.91 -18.64 17.51
CA PHE A 119 15.70 -17.88 16.28
C PHE A 119 16.62 -16.64 16.20
N THR A 120 16.79 -15.89 17.29
CA THR A 120 17.61 -14.66 17.27
C THR A 120 19.08 -14.91 16.92
N SER A 121 19.59 -16.10 17.25
CA SER A 121 20.95 -16.53 16.90
C SER A 121 21.12 -16.87 15.40
N ARG A 122 20.03 -17.16 14.67
CA ARG A 122 20.08 -17.75 13.30
C ARG A 122 19.78 -16.77 12.18
N CYS A 123 19.10 -15.66 12.47
CA CYS A 123 18.75 -14.67 11.47
C CYS A 123 18.99 -13.22 11.94
N SER A 124 18.68 -12.26 11.08
CA SER A 124 18.76 -10.83 11.39
C SER A 124 17.53 -10.02 10.98
N PHE A 125 16.45 -10.68 10.58
CA PHE A 125 15.19 -10.04 10.18
C PHE A 125 14.15 -10.10 11.32
N PRO A 126 13.13 -9.22 11.33
CA PRO A 126 12.14 -9.13 12.41
C PRO A 126 11.51 -10.47 12.79
N LEU A 127 11.38 -10.69 14.10
CA LEU A 127 10.78 -11.89 14.69
C LEU A 127 9.72 -11.47 15.69
N PHE A 128 8.47 -11.86 15.46
CA PHE A 128 7.35 -11.47 16.31
C PHE A 128 6.95 -12.60 17.23
N GLN A 129 6.77 -12.31 18.51
CA GLN A 129 6.27 -13.29 19.47
C GLN A 129 4.75 -13.26 19.50
N ASP A 130 4.09 -14.34 19.08
CA ASP A 130 2.63 -14.48 19.22
C ASP A 130 2.23 -14.69 20.68
N THR A 131 0.95 -14.46 20.97
CA THR A 131 0.34 -14.65 22.30
C THR A 131 -1.03 -15.28 22.15
N GLU A 132 -1.50 -15.99 23.17
CA GLU A 132 -2.86 -16.56 23.19
C GLU A 132 -3.96 -15.50 23.01
N LEU A 133 -3.70 -14.24 23.37
CA LEU A 133 -4.66 -13.15 23.24
C LEU A 133 -4.75 -12.60 21.81
N VAL A 134 -3.60 -12.49 21.13
CA VAL A 134 -3.55 -11.94 19.77
C VAL A 134 -3.84 -13.03 18.73
N ASP A 135 -3.37 -14.25 18.97
CA ASP A 135 -3.56 -15.42 18.10
C ASP A 135 -3.31 -15.10 16.62
N ALA A 136 -2.12 -14.56 16.33
CA ALA A 136 -1.75 -14.22 14.97
C ALA A 136 -1.81 -15.43 14.04
N PHE A 137 -1.45 -16.63 14.53
CA PHE A 137 -1.63 -17.89 13.79
C PHE A 137 -3.10 -18.10 13.38
N GLY A 138 -4.05 -17.97 14.32
CA GLY A 138 -5.48 -18.08 14.06
C GLY A 138 -5.99 -16.99 13.12
N LEU A 139 -5.52 -15.75 13.26
CA LEU A 139 -5.85 -14.65 12.36
C LEU A 139 -5.36 -14.88 10.92
N HIS A 140 -4.22 -15.56 10.74
CA HIS A 140 -3.73 -16.03 9.44
C HIS A 140 -4.49 -17.27 8.94
N GLN A 141 -5.33 -17.89 9.76
CA GLN A 141 -5.94 -19.21 9.55
C GLN A 141 -4.90 -20.26 9.16
N GLY A 142 -3.69 -20.15 9.73
CA GLY A 142 -2.51 -20.92 9.37
C GLY A 142 -2.07 -21.90 10.45
N GLY A 143 -1.22 -22.83 10.05
CA GLY A 143 -0.51 -23.74 10.93
C GLY A 143 0.98 -23.40 11.06
N LYS A 144 1.63 -24.06 12.01
CA LYS A 144 3.09 -24.09 12.09
C LYS A 144 3.66 -24.67 10.79
N ASP A 145 4.71 -24.03 10.28
CA ASP A 145 5.41 -24.29 9.02
C ASP A 145 4.70 -23.78 7.75
N ASP A 146 3.65 -22.95 7.89
CA ASP A 146 3.01 -22.27 6.77
C ASP A 146 3.75 -20.99 6.37
N TYR A 147 3.68 -20.67 5.07
CA TYR A 147 4.28 -19.49 4.47
C TYR A 147 3.27 -18.66 3.69
N TYR A 148 3.42 -17.34 3.78
CA TYR A 148 2.58 -16.35 3.11
C TYR A 148 3.46 -15.36 2.38
N ILE A 149 3.12 -15.05 1.14
CA ILE A 149 3.83 -14.06 0.33
C ILE A 149 2.86 -12.94 -0.02
N TYR A 150 3.14 -11.75 0.47
CA TYR A 150 2.34 -10.55 0.23
C TYR A 150 3.04 -9.63 -0.77
N ASN A 151 2.28 -9.00 -1.66
CA ASN A 151 2.79 -7.95 -2.55
C ASN A 151 3.08 -6.65 -1.80
N GLU A 152 3.55 -5.63 -2.52
CA GLU A 152 3.87 -4.31 -1.96
C GLU A 152 2.68 -3.55 -1.34
N ARG A 153 1.44 -3.96 -1.62
CA ARG A 153 0.21 -3.37 -1.04
C ARG A 153 -0.23 -4.07 0.24
N GLY A 154 0.38 -5.20 0.57
CA GLY A 154 -0.02 -6.08 1.66
C GLY A 154 -1.14 -7.05 1.30
N GLU A 155 -1.31 -7.34 0.01
CA GLU A 155 -2.27 -8.34 -0.48
C GLU A 155 -1.56 -9.67 -0.71
N LEU A 156 -2.16 -10.77 -0.30
CA LEU A 156 -1.62 -12.11 -0.49
C LEU A 156 -1.50 -12.42 -1.99
N THR A 157 -0.36 -12.95 -2.39
CA THR A 157 -0.12 -13.41 -3.76
C THR A 157 0.00 -14.93 -3.82
N ASP A 158 0.60 -15.53 -2.79
CA ASP A 158 0.78 -16.96 -2.71
C ASP A 158 0.78 -17.44 -1.25
N PHE A 159 0.34 -18.67 -1.04
CA PHE A 159 0.27 -19.34 0.25
C PHE A 159 0.76 -20.77 0.11
N PHE A 160 1.71 -21.15 0.96
CA PHE A 160 2.24 -22.51 1.01
C PHE A 160 1.89 -23.13 2.36
N PRO A 161 0.86 -23.99 2.41
CA PRO A 161 0.60 -24.76 3.60
C PRO A 161 1.71 -25.79 3.80
N PHE A 162 2.01 -26.12 5.05
CA PHE A 162 2.90 -27.21 5.39
C PHE A 162 2.41 -28.51 4.78
N ARG A 163 3.30 -29.23 4.08
CA ARG A 163 2.97 -30.45 3.32
C ARG A 163 1.84 -30.24 2.30
N GLY A 164 1.73 -29.03 1.76
CA GLY A 164 0.90 -28.74 0.59
C GLY A 164 1.34 -29.50 -0.66
N THR A 165 0.58 -29.33 -1.74
CA THR A 165 0.89 -29.96 -3.03
C THR A 165 2.17 -29.44 -3.67
N ARG A 166 2.59 -28.21 -3.33
CA ARG A 166 3.85 -27.61 -3.76
C ARG A 166 4.87 -27.77 -2.64
N ALA A 167 6.05 -28.30 -2.97
CA ALA A 167 7.14 -28.40 -2.01
C ALA A 167 7.46 -27.03 -1.43
N SER A 168 7.55 -26.95 -0.10
CA SER A 168 7.83 -25.72 0.65
C SER A 168 8.99 -25.86 1.63
N ASP A 169 9.59 -27.05 1.76
CA ASP A 169 10.78 -27.23 2.58
C ASP A 169 11.96 -26.46 1.97
N LEU A 170 12.37 -25.38 2.63
CA LEU A 170 13.47 -24.51 2.21
C LEU A 170 14.83 -25.21 2.29
N ALA A 171 14.95 -26.34 3.00
CA ALA A 171 16.15 -27.17 2.97
C ALA A 171 16.25 -28.02 1.69
N SER A 172 15.12 -28.25 1.00
CA SER A 172 15.09 -28.95 -0.28
C SER A 172 15.34 -27.96 -1.44
N PRO A 173 16.09 -28.36 -2.48
CA PRO A 173 16.28 -27.50 -3.66
C PRO A 173 14.97 -27.07 -4.32
N GLU A 174 13.99 -27.98 -4.39
CA GLU A 174 12.68 -27.70 -4.99
C GLU A 174 11.87 -26.71 -4.16
N GLY A 175 11.75 -26.93 -2.84
CA GLY A 175 11.01 -26.04 -1.95
C GLY A 175 11.60 -24.64 -1.88
N TYR A 176 12.94 -24.55 -1.81
CA TYR A 176 13.64 -23.27 -1.86
C TYR A 176 13.37 -22.53 -3.18
N ALA A 177 13.45 -23.22 -4.32
CA ALA A 177 13.18 -22.64 -5.63
C ALA A 177 11.72 -22.17 -5.77
N ASN A 178 10.76 -22.96 -5.28
CA ASN A 178 9.33 -22.63 -5.32
C ASN A 178 9.02 -21.33 -4.55
N LEU A 179 9.51 -21.21 -3.32
CA LEU A 179 9.28 -20.02 -2.48
C LEU A 179 10.00 -18.80 -3.07
N LYS A 180 11.26 -18.97 -3.50
CA LYS A 180 12.02 -17.90 -4.14
C LYS A 180 11.33 -17.37 -5.39
N GLN A 181 10.84 -18.26 -6.25
CA GLN A 181 10.13 -17.86 -7.47
C GLN A 181 8.82 -17.14 -7.15
N ALA A 182 8.04 -17.66 -6.20
CA ALA A 182 6.80 -17.00 -5.77
C ALA A 182 7.04 -15.59 -5.20
N ILE A 183 8.13 -15.37 -4.46
CA ILE A 183 8.54 -14.03 -3.99
C ILE A 183 8.90 -13.10 -5.16
N LEU A 184 9.56 -13.61 -6.20
CA LEU A 184 9.92 -12.84 -7.39
C LEU A 184 8.70 -12.48 -8.24
N ASP A 185 7.67 -13.33 -8.26
CA ASP A 185 6.43 -13.12 -9.00
C ASP A 185 5.40 -12.26 -8.24
N ALA A 186 5.56 -12.11 -6.93
CA ALA A 186 4.65 -11.38 -6.04
C ALA A 186 4.54 -9.86 -6.21
N PRO A 187 5.55 -9.09 -6.68
CA PRO A 187 5.40 -7.64 -6.79
C PRO A 187 4.21 -7.27 -7.68
N PHE A 188 3.42 -6.28 -7.26
CA PHE A 188 2.58 -5.59 -8.22
C PHE A 188 3.54 -4.94 -9.20
N GLN A 189 3.43 -5.23 -10.50
CA GLN A 189 4.19 -4.48 -11.50
C GLN A 189 3.60 -3.07 -11.55
N SER A 190 4.00 -2.23 -10.60
CA SER A 190 3.83 -0.79 -10.67
C SER A 190 4.55 -0.34 -11.93
N ARG A 191 3.78 -0.27 -13.02
CA ARG A 191 4.30 0.10 -14.32
C ARG A 191 4.52 1.60 -14.28
N LEU A 192 5.78 2.01 -14.10
CA LEU A 192 6.20 3.37 -14.43
C LEU A 192 5.97 3.54 -15.94
N SER A 193 4.94 4.31 -16.29
CA SER A 193 4.75 4.80 -17.66
C SER A 193 5.30 6.22 -17.74
N ALA A 194 6.29 6.42 -18.61
CA ALA A 194 6.65 7.75 -19.07
C ALA A 194 5.80 8.04 -20.32
N GLU A 195 4.94 9.04 -20.23
CA GLU A 195 4.17 9.52 -21.38
C GLU A 195 4.70 10.90 -21.78
N THR A 196 4.91 11.12 -23.08
CA THR A 196 5.18 12.45 -23.61
C THR A 196 3.87 13.24 -23.60
N VAL A 197 3.86 14.38 -22.92
CA VAL A 197 2.71 15.29 -22.81
C VAL A 197 2.97 16.57 -23.59
N ALA A 198 1.92 17.19 -24.13
CA ALA A 198 2.03 18.51 -24.74
C ALA A 198 2.21 19.58 -23.65
N ALA A 199 3.18 20.46 -23.86
CA ALA A 199 3.42 21.62 -23.02
C ALA A 199 3.27 22.89 -23.86
N VAL A 200 2.60 23.88 -23.28
CA VAL A 200 2.44 25.22 -23.86
C VAL A 200 3.26 26.18 -23.01
N THR A 201 4.34 26.70 -23.59
CA THR A 201 5.13 27.77 -22.99
C THR A 201 4.47 29.11 -23.31
N ILE A 202 4.22 29.89 -22.28
CA ILE A 202 3.77 31.27 -22.36
C ILE A 202 4.95 32.14 -21.97
N ASP A 203 5.50 32.85 -22.94
CA ASP A 203 6.43 33.96 -22.68
C ASP A 203 5.59 35.25 -22.62
N GLY A 204 5.58 35.91 -21.47
CA GLY A 204 4.65 37.01 -21.18
C GLY A 204 5.19 38.00 -20.16
N VAL A 205 4.31 38.86 -19.65
CA VAL A 205 4.65 39.85 -18.62
C VAL A 205 4.06 39.41 -17.28
N ALA A 206 4.91 39.36 -16.26
CA ALA A 206 4.47 39.09 -14.88
C ALA A 206 3.33 40.03 -14.45
N GLY A 207 2.32 39.46 -13.79
CA GLY A 207 1.09 40.13 -13.38
C GLY A 207 0.01 40.22 -14.46
N ARG A 208 0.26 39.79 -15.69
CA ARG A 208 -0.76 39.75 -16.76
C ARG A 208 -1.44 38.40 -16.88
N THR A 209 -2.65 38.44 -17.44
CA THR A 209 -3.51 37.27 -17.60
C THR A 209 -3.53 36.81 -19.04
N TYR A 210 -3.31 35.51 -19.22
CA TYR A 210 -3.26 34.83 -20.51
C TYR A 210 -4.30 33.72 -20.54
N ARG A 211 -5.07 33.65 -21.62
CA ARG A 211 -5.97 32.55 -21.93
C ARG A 211 -5.30 31.63 -22.95
N ILE A 212 -5.21 30.36 -22.60
CA ILE A 212 -4.84 29.25 -23.46
C ILE A 212 -6.13 28.71 -24.05
N ASP A 213 -6.19 28.69 -25.38
CA ASP A 213 -7.24 27.99 -26.12
C ASP A 213 -6.64 26.78 -26.85
N TYR A 214 -7.47 25.79 -27.13
CA TYR A 214 -7.11 24.65 -27.95
C TYR A 214 -8.10 24.45 -29.09
N SER A 215 -7.65 23.76 -30.13
CA SER A 215 -8.49 23.18 -31.17
C SER A 215 -8.00 21.78 -31.51
N GLU A 216 -8.92 20.88 -31.87
CA GLU A 216 -8.60 19.53 -32.33
C GLU A 216 -8.50 19.45 -33.87
N ASP A 217 -8.97 20.47 -34.58
CA ASP A 217 -8.92 20.59 -36.03
C ASP A 217 -8.89 22.08 -36.42
N LEU A 218 -7.85 22.48 -37.16
CA LEU A 218 -7.72 23.85 -37.58
C LEU A 218 -8.68 24.22 -38.72
N GLY A 219 -9.15 23.26 -39.55
CA GLY A 219 -10.11 23.49 -40.64
C GLY A 219 -10.02 24.86 -41.32
N ASP A 220 -11.15 25.42 -41.74
CA ASP A 220 -11.23 26.83 -42.16
C ASP A 220 -11.55 27.76 -40.98
N ASN A 221 -12.37 27.29 -40.03
CA ASN A 221 -12.89 28.11 -38.93
C ASN A 221 -12.12 27.96 -37.61
N LYS A 222 -11.15 27.05 -37.53
CA LYS A 222 -10.28 26.76 -36.37
C LYS A 222 -10.97 26.34 -35.07
N ASN A 223 -12.27 26.62 -34.85
CA ASN A 223 -13.10 26.14 -33.74
C ASN A 223 -12.41 26.16 -32.36
N TRP A 224 -11.77 27.28 -32.01
CA TRP A 224 -11.04 27.44 -30.75
C TRP A 224 -11.95 27.30 -29.53
N LYS A 225 -11.51 26.53 -28.55
CA LYS A 225 -12.17 26.32 -27.26
C LYS A 225 -11.24 26.76 -26.12
N PRO A 226 -11.77 27.43 -25.08
CA PRO A 226 -10.95 27.79 -23.94
C PRO A 226 -10.46 26.55 -23.20
N LEU A 227 -9.16 26.52 -22.88
CA LEU A 227 -8.52 25.46 -22.09
C LEU A 227 -8.28 25.93 -20.65
N LYS A 228 -7.61 27.07 -20.50
CA LYS A 228 -7.21 27.59 -19.19
C LYS A 228 -6.95 29.08 -19.27
N THR A 229 -7.28 29.80 -18.21
CA THR A 229 -6.84 31.18 -18.00
C THR A 229 -5.90 31.22 -16.80
N VAL A 230 -4.76 31.91 -16.95
CA VAL A 230 -3.70 31.98 -15.95
C VAL A 230 -3.15 33.41 -15.88
N THR A 231 -2.97 33.91 -14.67
CA THR A 231 -2.14 35.10 -14.42
C THR A 231 -0.75 34.60 -14.09
N ILE A 232 0.25 35.04 -14.85
CA ILE A 232 1.64 34.58 -14.68
C ILE A 232 2.38 35.52 -13.72
N ASP A 233 3.25 34.98 -12.88
CA ASP A 233 4.05 35.72 -11.89
C ASP A 233 5.50 35.94 -12.33
N ALA A 234 5.91 35.28 -13.42
CA ALA A 234 7.19 35.43 -14.10
C ALA A 234 6.98 35.79 -15.58
N ASP A 235 8.08 36.06 -16.27
CA ASP A 235 8.12 36.29 -17.71
C ASP A 235 7.95 35.01 -18.54
N GLN A 236 8.00 33.84 -17.90
CA GLN A 236 7.74 32.55 -18.52
C GLN A 236 6.87 31.66 -17.63
N PHE A 237 5.88 30.99 -18.24
CA PHE A 237 5.03 29.99 -17.59
C PHE A 237 4.83 28.79 -18.50
N ILE A 238 4.84 27.58 -17.94
CA ILE A 238 4.59 26.34 -18.69
C ILE A 238 3.28 25.72 -18.22
N TYR A 239 2.33 25.61 -19.14
CA TYR A 239 1.11 24.82 -18.94
C TYR A 239 1.29 23.43 -19.54
N ILE A 240 0.95 22.39 -18.76
CA ILE A 240 1.01 21.00 -19.21
C ILE A 240 -0.42 20.49 -19.48
N ASP A 241 -0.69 20.06 -20.71
CA ASP A 241 -1.99 19.52 -21.12
C ASP A 241 -2.03 17.99 -20.95
N LEU A 242 -2.48 17.56 -19.78
CA LEU A 242 -2.64 16.13 -19.47
C LEU A 242 -3.88 15.51 -20.15
N GLU A 243 -4.86 16.33 -20.57
CA GLU A 243 -6.10 15.82 -21.15
C GLU A 243 -5.92 15.37 -22.60
N ALA A 244 -5.15 16.11 -23.41
CA ALA A 244 -4.88 15.73 -24.80
C ALA A 244 -4.23 14.34 -24.88
N THR A 245 -3.25 14.12 -24.00
CA THR A 245 -2.49 12.88 -23.89
C THR A 245 -3.41 11.73 -23.46
N ARG A 246 -4.18 11.94 -22.38
CA ARG A 246 -5.14 10.94 -21.87
C ARG A 246 -6.18 10.51 -22.91
N LEU A 247 -6.66 11.46 -23.72
CA LEU A 247 -7.70 11.21 -24.73
C LEU A 247 -7.12 10.83 -26.10
N ARG A 248 -5.79 10.79 -26.26
CA ARG A 248 -5.09 10.59 -27.54
C ARG A 248 -5.60 11.51 -28.65
N LYS A 249 -5.86 12.76 -28.30
CA LYS A 249 -6.35 13.78 -29.23
C LYS A 249 -5.19 14.64 -29.72
N GLN A 250 -5.16 14.89 -31.03
CA GLN A 250 -4.32 15.96 -31.57
C GLN A 250 -4.89 17.30 -31.10
N ARG A 251 -4.03 18.19 -30.62
CA ARG A 251 -4.39 19.55 -30.24
C ARG A 251 -3.44 20.56 -30.86
N PHE A 252 -4.02 21.68 -31.26
CA PHE A 252 -3.35 22.91 -31.60
C PHE A 252 -3.66 23.92 -30.52
N TYR A 253 -2.70 24.79 -30.21
CA TYR A 253 -2.81 25.74 -29.10
C TYR A 253 -2.65 27.16 -29.61
N ARG A 254 -3.33 28.09 -28.95
CA ARG A 254 -3.03 29.52 -29.07
C ARG A 254 -3.12 30.16 -27.70
N ILE A 255 -2.42 31.28 -27.57
CA ILE A 255 -2.39 32.09 -26.36
C ILE A 255 -2.92 33.46 -26.72
N GLU A 256 -3.84 33.96 -25.92
CA GLU A 256 -4.37 35.33 -26.02
C GLU A 256 -4.18 36.02 -24.68
N GLU A 257 -3.52 37.18 -24.66
CA GLU A 257 -3.56 38.05 -23.48
C GLU A 257 -4.98 38.59 -23.32
N VAL A 258 -5.52 38.53 -22.11
CA VAL A 258 -6.88 38.98 -21.80
C VAL A 258 -6.85 40.09 -20.75
N PRO A 259 -7.82 41.03 -20.79
CA PRO A 259 -7.90 42.13 -19.82
C PRO A 259 -7.97 41.67 -18.36
#